data_AF-A0A4S8PLN7-F1
#
_entry.id   AF-A0A4S8PLN7-F1
#
_cell.length_a   1.000
_cell.length_b   1.000
_cell.length_c   1.000
_cell.angle_alpha   90.00
_cell.angle_beta   90.00
_cell.angle_gamma   90.00
#
_symmetry.space_group_name_H-M   'P 1'
#
loop_
_entity.id
_entity.type
_entity.pdbx_description
1 polymer ?
#
loop_
_entity_poly.entity_id
_entity_poly.type
_entity_poly.pdbx_seq_one_letter_code
_entity_poly.pdbx_strand_id
1 'polypeptide(L)'
;MGLPSGQDFSLVEKLHPAWREGQMEKDLISREDKERLLLKVQRHLSDEAEVDLGRFEVEALVDLVARLIGPHYYNKGLRDAQALLARQVDQINDAFYEMERLPEA
;
A
#
# COMPACT_ATOMS: atom_id res chain seq x y z
N MET A 1 -7.49 28.10 4.29
CA MET A 1 -7.78 26.70 4.67
C MET A 1 -6.45 25.98 4.85
N GLY A 2 -5.91 25.97 6.07
CA GLY A 2 -4.70 25.24 6.40
C GLY A 2 -5.08 23.84 6.88
N LEU A 3 -4.37 22.81 6.40
CA LEU A 3 -4.51 21.46 6.92
C LEU A 3 -4.12 21.44 8.41
N PRO A 4 -4.78 20.64 9.26
CA PRO A 4 -4.47 20.57 10.68
C PRO A 4 -3.09 19.90 10.85
N SER A 5 -2.12 20.73 11.23
CA SER A 5 -0.78 20.36 11.69
C SER A 5 -0.90 19.63 13.04
N GLY A 6 -0.98 18.30 13.01
CA GLY A 6 -1.10 17.52 14.24
C GLY A 6 -1.12 16.00 14.10
N GLN A 7 -1.00 15.43 12.90
CA GLN A 7 -0.76 13.99 12.80
C GLN A 7 0.74 13.73 12.97
N ASP A 8 1.11 13.24 14.15
CA ASP A 8 2.44 12.70 14.41
C ASP A 8 2.67 11.46 13.53
N PHE A 9 3.31 11.67 12.38
CA PHE A 9 3.71 10.60 11.47
C PHE A 9 4.93 9.81 11.99
N SER A 10 5.44 10.10 13.19
CA SER A 10 6.57 9.33 13.77
C SER A 10 6.22 7.85 13.95
N LEU A 11 4.95 7.48 14.12
CA LEU A 11 4.51 6.08 14.12
C LEU A 11 4.54 5.45 12.73
N VAL A 12 4.26 6.23 11.67
CA VAL A 12 4.40 5.78 10.27
C VAL A 12 5.88 5.61 9.91
N GLU A 13 6.77 6.44 10.44
CA GLU A 13 8.22 6.27 10.33
C GLU A 13 8.75 5.08 11.15
N LYS A 14 8.15 4.79 12.32
CA LYS A 14 8.54 3.68 13.21
C LYS A 14 8.00 2.32 12.75
N LEU A 15 6.86 2.28 12.07
CA LEU A 15 6.34 1.08 11.40
C LEU A 15 7.09 0.72 10.11
N HIS A 16 8.24 1.36 9.86
CA HIS A 16 8.96 1.26 8.60
C HIS A 16 10.37 0.63 8.73
N PRO A 17 10.50 -0.70 8.95
CA PRO A 17 11.80 -1.36 8.86
C PRO A 17 12.10 -1.92 7.45
N ALA A 18 11.11 -2.25 6.63
CA ALA A 18 11.35 -3.29 5.62
C ALA A 18 11.67 -2.75 4.19
N TRP A 19 11.28 -1.52 3.87
CA TRP A 19 11.52 -0.93 2.54
C TRP A 19 12.89 -0.25 2.38
N ARG A 20 13.61 0.04 3.47
CA ARG A 20 14.89 0.77 3.43
C ARG A 20 16.07 -0.10 2.99
N GLU A 21 15.96 -1.41 3.15
CA GLU A 21 17.07 -2.36 2.97
C GLU A 21 16.76 -3.47 1.96
N GLY A 22 15.73 -3.30 1.12
CA GLY A 22 15.39 -4.27 0.06
C GLY A 22 14.86 -5.62 0.57
N GLN A 23 14.64 -5.78 1.88
CA GLN A 23 14.16 -7.04 2.48
C GLN A 23 12.70 -7.37 2.14
N MET A 24 11.85 -6.38 1.88
CA MET A 24 10.42 -6.58 1.55
C MET A 24 10.17 -7.37 0.27
N GLU A 25 11.12 -7.37 -0.65
CA GLU A 25 10.94 -7.95 -1.96
C GLU A 25 10.78 -9.47 -1.91
N LYS A 26 11.35 -10.12 -0.89
CA LYS A 26 11.28 -11.58 -0.73
C LYS A 26 9.96 -12.10 -0.17
N ASP A 27 9.21 -11.28 0.58
CA ASP A 27 8.03 -11.76 1.32
C ASP A 27 6.70 -11.24 0.74
N LEU A 28 6.71 -10.18 -0.08
CA LEU A 28 5.50 -9.58 -0.66
C LEU A 28 5.00 -10.28 -1.92
N ILE A 29 5.90 -10.87 -2.69
CA ILE A 29 5.59 -11.51 -3.97
C ILE A 29 6.28 -12.87 -4.01
N SER A 30 5.52 -13.92 -4.32
CA SER A 30 6.12 -15.24 -4.49
C SER A 30 7.11 -15.20 -5.67
N ARG A 31 8.09 -16.09 -5.66
CA ARG A 31 9.04 -16.19 -6.77
C ARG A 31 8.31 -16.45 -8.09
N GLU A 32 7.31 -17.34 -8.07
CA GLU A 32 6.49 -17.65 -9.24
C GLU A 32 5.70 -16.42 -9.73
N ASP A 33 5.15 -15.63 -8.81
CA ASP A 33 4.46 -14.39 -9.16
C ASP A 33 5.41 -13.35 -9.75
N LYS A 34 6.62 -13.19 -9.17
CA LYS A 34 7.62 -12.27 -9.71
C LYS A 34 7.99 -12.68 -11.14
N GLU A 35 8.29 -13.95 -11.38
CA GLU A 35 8.63 -14.45 -12.72
C GLU A 35 7.50 -14.22 -13.73
N ARG A 36 6.24 -14.46 -13.35
CA ARG A 36 5.08 -14.15 -14.20
C ARG A 36 4.93 -12.67 -14.49
N LEU A 37 5.23 -11.80 -13.52
CA LEU A 37 5.14 -10.36 -13.66
C LEU A 37 6.23 -9.82 -14.59
N LEU A 38 7.48 -10.29 -14.42
CA LEU A 38 8.59 -9.96 -15.31
C LEU A 38 8.28 -10.34 -16.77
N LEU A 39 7.75 -11.54 -17.02
CA LEU A 39 7.41 -11.98 -18.37
C LEU A 39 6.32 -11.09 -19.01
N LYS A 40 5.31 -10.68 -18.23
CA LYS A 40 4.26 -9.77 -18.70
C LYS A 40 4.83 -8.40 -19.07
N VAL A 41 5.71 -7.84 -18.24
CA VAL A 41 6.35 -6.55 -18.50
C VAL A 41 7.25 -6.65 -19.73
N GLN A 42 8.08 -7.69 -19.82
CA GLN A 42 8.95 -7.93 -20.96
C GLN A 42 8.15 -7.98 -22.27
N ARG A 43 7.07 -8.77 -22.28
CA ARG A 43 6.20 -8.91 -23.45
C ARG A 43 5.51 -7.59 -23.79
N HIS A 44 5.00 -6.85 -22.82
CA HIS A 44 4.36 -5.56 -23.08
C HIS A 44 5.34 -4.56 -23.69
N LEU A 45 6.58 -4.50 -23.22
CA LEU A 45 7.60 -3.63 -23.79
C LEU A 45 7.96 -4.00 -25.23
N SER A 46 8.06 -5.30 -25.53
CA SER A 46 8.33 -5.77 -26.89
C SER A 46 7.13 -5.53 -27.82
N ASP A 47 5.93 -5.96 -27.42
CA ASP A 47 4.72 -5.94 -28.25
C ASP A 47 4.19 -4.51 -28.48
N GLU A 48 4.21 -3.64 -27.47
CA GLU A 48 3.53 -2.33 -27.51
C GLU A 48 4.50 -1.15 -27.62
N ALA A 49 5.73 -1.29 -27.15
CA ALA A 49 6.72 -0.20 -27.15
C ALA A 49 7.91 -0.45 -28.09
N GLU A 50 7.94 -1.59 -28.79
CA GLU A 50 9.05 -2.02 -29.66
C GLU A 50 10.42 -2.02 -28.94
N VAL A 51 10.42 -2.27 -27.62
CA VAL A 51 11.63 -2.35 -26.79
C VAL A 51 11.90 -3.79 -26.37
N ASP A 52 12.92 -4.40 -26.96
CA ASP A 52 13.41 -5.72 -26.56
C ASP A 52 14.45 -5.60 -25.43
N LEU A 53 14.05 -6.03 -24.24
CA LEU A 53 14.90 -6.16 -23.06
C LEU A 53 15.10 -7.62 -22.68
N GLY A 54 16.28 -7.96 -22.18
CA GLY A 54 16.53 -9.25 -21.53
C GLY A 54 15.88 -9.34 -20.15
N ARG A 55 15.89 -10.54 -19.56
CA ARG A 55 15.27 -10.81 -18.25
C ARG A 55 15.84 -9.91 -17.14
N PHE A 56 17.17 -9.73 -17.12
CA PHE A 56 17.84 -8.95 -16.08
C PHE A 56 17.49 -7.47 -16.15
N GLU A 57 17.39 -6.92 -17.36
CA GLU A 57 17.02 -5.53 -17.60
C GLU A 57 15.56 -5.26 -17.19
N VAL A 58 14.65 -6.19 -17.50
CA VAL A 58 13.24 -6.10 -17.08
C VAL A 58 13.13 -6.19 -15.57
N GLU A 59 13.89 -7.08 -14.93
CA GLU A 59 13.91 -7.19 -13.47
C GLU A 59 14.39 -5.89 -12.82
N ALA A 60 15.51 -5.33 -13.28
CA ALA A 60 16.02 -4.06 -12.78
C ALA A 60 15.01 -2.90 -12.98
N LEU A 61 14.30 -2.88 -14.10
CA LEU A 61 13.25 -1.89 -14.36
C LEU A 61 12.07 -2.05 -13.40
N VAL A 62 11.56 -3.26 -13.22
CA VAL A 62 10.46 -3.55 -12.29
C VAL A 62 10.84 -3.18 -10.87
N ASP A 63 12.06 -3.52 -10.44
CA ASP A 63 12.56 -3.19 -9.09
C ASP A 63 12.75 -1.67 -8.91
N LEU A 64 13.16 -0.94 -9.97
CA LEU A 64 13.19 0.52 -9.95
C LEU A 64 11.79 1.12 -9.79
N VAL A 65 10.85 0.68 -10.64
CA VAL A 65 9.46 1.19 -10.61
C VAL A 65 8.85 0.90 -9.24
N ALA A 66 8.98 -0.33 -8.73
CA ALA A 66 8.48 -0.71 -7.41
C ALA A 66 9.02 0.19 -6.30
N ARG A 67 10.31 0.55 -6.33
CA ARG A 67 10.90 1.49 -5.36
C ARG A 67 10.34 2.92 -5.48
N LEU A 68 10.05 3.37 -6.71
CA LEU A 68 9.54 4.73 -6.95
C LEU A 68 8.07 4.87 -6.60
N ILE A 69 7.22 3.92 -7.01
CA ILE A 69 5.76 4.05 -6.90
C ILE A 69 5.17 3.23 -5.73
N GLY A 70 5.85 2.16 -5.32
CA GLY A 70 5.36 1.23 -4.28
C GLY A 70 4.93 1.92 -2.98
N PRO A 71 5.74 2.85 -2.41
CA PRO A 71 5.36 3.57 -1.21
C PRO A 71 4.08 4.41 -1.37
N HIS A 72 3.82 4.97 -2.54
CA HIS A 72 2.61 5.77 -2.78
C HIS A 72 1.35 4.90 -2.76
N TYR A 73 1.36 3.76 -3.46
CA TYR A 73 0.24 2.82 -3.46
C TYR A 73 0.01 2.18 -2.09
N TYR A 74 1.09 1.77 -1.41
CA TYR A 74 1.02 1.22 -0.06
C TYR A 74 0.40 2.22 0.93
N ASN A 75 0.92 3.46 0.96
CA ASN A 75 0.41 4.49 1.85
C ASN A 75 -1.05 4.87 1.53
N LYS A 76 -1.45 4.84 0.26
CA LYS A 76 -2.86 5.03 -0.10
C LYS A 76 -3.72 3.88 0.45
N GLY A 77 -3.30 2.62 0.24
CA GLY A 77 -4.01 1.45 0.77
C GLY A 77 -4.18 1.49 2.29
N LEU A 78 -3.13 1.91 3.02
CA LEU A 78 -3.21 2.07 4.47
C LEU A 78 -4.25 3.12 4.89
N ARG A 79 -4.27 4.28 4.21
CA ARG A 79 -5.26 5.33 4.47
C ARG A 79 -6.68 4.88 4.14
N ASP A 80 -6.86 4.15 3.03
CA ASP A 80 -8.16 3.60 2.65
C ASP A 80 -8.67 2.61 3.70
N ALA A 81 -7.79 1.76 4.24
CA ALA A 81 -8.12 0.83 5.33
C ALA A 81 -8.47 1.57 6.64
N GLN A 82 -7.71 2.59 7.01
CA GLN A 82 -8.02 3.44 8.17
C GLN A 82 -9.38 4.11 8.04
N ALA A 83 -9.69 4.66 6.86
CA ALA A 83 -10.99 5.29 6.60
C ALA A 83 -12.15 4.29 6.67
N LEU A 84 -11.95 3.04 6.22
CA LEU A 84 -12.94 1.99 6.36
C LEU A 84 -13.21 1.64 7.84
N LEU A 85 -12.14 1.47 8.63
CA LEU A 85 -12.25 1.15 10.05
C LEU A 85 -12.91 2.29 10.84
N ALA A 86 -12.54 3.55 10.56
CA ALA A 86 -13.16 4.71 11.19
C ALA A 86 -14.69 4.70 11.02
N ARG A 87 -15.17 4.45 9.79
CA ARG A 87 -16.62 4.33 9.52
C ARG A 87 -17.28 3.20 10.30
N GLN A 88 -16.61 2.06 10.47
CA GLN A 88 -17.16 0.96 11.26
C GLN A 88 -17.25 1.31 12.74
N VAL A 89 -16.24 2.01 13.28
CA VAL A 89 -16.27 2.49 14.66
C VAL A 89 -17.41 3.50 14.87
N ASP A 90 -17.62 4.42 13.93
CA ASP A 90 -18.74 5.37 13.99
C ASP A 90 -20.09 4.61 14.04
N GLN A 91 -20.28 3.60 13.18
CA GLN A 91 -21.48 2.75 13.20
C GLN A 91 -21.69 2.01 14.52
N ILE A 92 -20.62 1.52 15.13
CA ILE A 92 -20.67 0.86 16.45
C ILE A 92 -21.09 1.86 17.53
N ASN A 93 -20.54 3.07 17.50
CA ASN A 93 -20.90 4.13 18.45
C ASN A 93 -22.37 4.53 18.30
N ASP A 94 -22.86 4.70 17.08
CA ASP A 94 -24.27 4.99 16.80
C ASP A 94 -25.19 3.90 17.40
N ALA A 95 -24.84 2.62 17.21
CA ALA A 95 -25.59 1.51 17.79
C ALA A 95 -25.57 1.53 19.33
N PHE A 96 -24.48 1.93 19.96
CA PHE A 96 -24.43 2.10 21.43
C PHE A 96 -25.33 3.23 21.91
N TYR A 97 -25.35 4.37 21.22
CA TYR A 97 -26.25 5.49 21.55
C TYR A 97 -27.72 5.08 21.44
N GLU A 98 -28.10 4.30 20.43
CA GLU A 98 -29.46 3.78 20.29
C GLU A 98 -29.87 2.86 21.45
N MET A 99 -28.91 2.15 22.04
CA MET A 99 -29.14 1.24 23.17
C MET A 99 -29.09 1.93 24.55
N GLU A 100 -28.58 3.16 24.62
CA GLU A 100 -28.45 3.90 25.87
C GLU A 100 -29.83 4.19 26.47
N ARG A 101 -30.02 3.86 27.75
CA ARG A 101 -31.23 4.21 28.50
C ARG A 101 -30.88 5.21 29.59
N LEU A 102 -31.56 6.35 29.58
CA LEU A 102 -31.43 7.35 30.64
C LEU A 102 -32.09 6.79 31.92
N PRO A 103 -31.45 6.94 33.10
CA PRO A 103 -32.06 6.53 34.36
C PRO A 103 -33.35 7.32 34.62
N GLU A 104 -34.41 6.62 35.06
CA GLU A 104 -35.67 7.25 35.47
C GLU A 104 -35.44 8.09 36.74
N ALA A 105 -35.92 9.33 36.73
CA ALA A 105 -35.77 10.32 37.81
C ALA A 105 -36.68 10.06 39.01
#